data_AF-A0AA39NPY6-F1
#
_entry.id   AF-A0AA39NPY6-F1
#
_cell.length_a   1.000
_cell.length_b   1.000
_cell.length_c   1.000
_cell.angle_alpha   90.00
_cell.angle_beta   90.00
_cell.angle_gamma   90.00
#
_symmetry.space_group_name_H-M   'P 1'
#
loop_
_entity.id
_entity.type
_entity.pdbx_description
1 polymer ?
#
loop_
_entity_poly.entity_id
_entity_poly.type
_entity_poly.pdbx_seq_one_letter_code
_entity_poly.pdbx_strand_id
1 'polypeptide(L)'
;MMAYFYASFRNTSRTQVAKSLEAQISVNKAEVEWLGCNAFYTVLSRKPRWYTWVLKELRGDISRLKGSGRRRRFRGLFAVGLRSMEQITY
;
A
#
# COMPACT_ATOMS: atom_id res chain seq x y z
N MET A 1 -1.27 12.29 -3.17
CA MET A 1 -1.89 11.19 -2.41
C MET A 1 -0.85 10.35 -1.64
N MET A 2 0.13 9.75 -2.31
CA MET A 2 1.07 8.82 -1.67
C MET A 2 2.06 9.46 -0.69
N ALA A 3 2.42 10.75 -0.86
CA ALA A 3 3.28 11.47 0.09
C ALA A 3 2.66 11.56 1.50
N TYR A 4 1.35 11.80 1.59
CA TYR A 4 0.62 11.80 2.86
C TYR A 4 0.56 10.40 3.49
N PHE A 5 0.40 9.37 2.65
CA PHE A 5 0.40 7.98 3.11
C PHE A 5 1.76 7.58 3.71
N TYR A 6 2.86 7.95 3.04
CA TYR A 6 4.20 7.74 3.58
C TYR A 6 4.44 8.50 4.88
N ALA A 7 4.05 9.77 4.96
CA ALA A 7 4.20 10.57 6.18
C ALA A 7 3.40 9.96 7.35
N SER A 8 2.16 9.55 7.10
CA SER A 8 1.32 8.87 8.08
C SER A 8 1.96 7.54 8.53
N PHE A 9 2.35 6.67 7.60
CA PHE A 9 2.98 5.38 7.91
C PHE A 9 4.30 5.54 8.67
N ARG A 10 5.13 6.52 8.30
CA ARG A 10 6.37 6.87 9.01
C ARG A 10 6.09 7.37 10.43
N ASN A 11 5.01 8.12 10.64
CA ASN A 11 4.67 8.60 11.97
C ASN A 11 4.11 7.46 12.85
N THR A 12 3.27 6.59 12.28
CA THR A 12 2.72 5.42 12.97
C THR A 12 3.80 4.40 13.35
N SER A 13 4.78 4.18 12.47
CA SER A 13 5.94 3.31 12.76
C SER A 13 6.88 3.87 13.83
N ARG A 14 6.76 5.15 14.20
CA ARG A 14 7.58 5.78 15.26
C ARG A 14 6.83 5.93 16.59
N THR A 15 5.68 5.26 16.73
CA THR A 15 4.87 5.28 17.95
C THR A 15 5.60 4.65 19.14
N GLN A 16 5.09 4.93 20.33
CA GLN A 16 5.67 4.56 21.63
C GLN A 16 5.97 3.06 21.75
N VAL A 17 5.19 2.21 21.07
CA VAL A 17 5.37 0.75 20.99
C VAL A 17 6.64 0.35 20.23
N ALA A 18 6.98 1.07 19.15
CA ALA A 18 8.22 0.81 18.41
C ALA A 18 9.44 1.24 19.23
N LYS A 19 9.31 2.33 20.00
CA LYS A 19 10.34 2.80 20.92
C LYS A 19 10.54 1.86 22.11
N SER A 20 9.46 1.30 22.67
CA SER A 20 9.54 0.38 23.81
C SER A 20 10.17 -0.97 23.47
N LEU A 21 10.22 -1.33 22.19
CA LEU A 21 10.83 -2.56 21.68
C LEU A 21 12.24 -2.35 21.10
N GLU A 22 12.81 -1.14 21.21
CA GLU A 22 14.07 -0.73 20.56
C GLU A 22 14.14 -1.06 19.06
N ALA A 23 12.97 -1.21 18.42
CA ALA A 23 12.89 -1.67 17.06
C ALA A 23 13.21 -0.52 16.10
N GLN A 24 14.34 -0.62 15.38
CA GLN A 24 14.63 0.27 14.28
C GLN A 24 13.79 -0.10 13.06
N ILE A 25 12.61 0.53 12.95
CA ILE A 25 11.75 0.37 11.78
C ILE A 25 12.24 1.31 10.68
N SER A 26 13.00 0.77 9.72
CA SER A 26 13.37 1.47 8.49
C SER A 26 12.24 1.37 7.46
N VAL A 27 11.55 2.49 7.24
CA VAL A 27 10.46 2.57 6.25
C VAL A 27 11.01 3.01 4.90
N ASN A 28 10.97 2.14 3.90
CA ASN A 28 11.32 2.51 2.53
C ASN A 28 10.15 3.20 1.84
N LYS A 29 10.34 4.47 1.45
CA LYS A 29 9.31 5.27 0.77
C LYS A 29 8.77 4.60 -0.49
N ALA A 30 9.64 4.08 -1.35
CA ALA A 30 9.22 3.48 -2.62
C ALA A 30 8.40 2.19 -2.42
N GLU A 31 8.64 1.47 -1.32
CA GLU A 31 7.84 0.30 -0.96
C GLU A 31 6.46 0.71 -0.45
N VAL A 32 6.40 1.74 0.41
CA VAL A 32 5.12 2.26 0.92
C VAL A 32 4.28 2.87 -0.19
N GLU A 33 4.87 3.63 -1.11
CA GLU A 33 4.17 4.19 -2.26
C GLU A 33 3.65 3.07 -3.19
N TRP A 34 4.47 2.05 -3.45
CA TRP A 34 4.05 0.91 -4.26
C TRP A 34 2.92 0.12 -3.62
N LEU A 35 3.00 -0.15 -2.30
CA LEU A 35 1.95 -0.82 -1.53
C LEU A 35 0.65 -0.01 -1.55
N GLY A 36 0.73 1.29 -1.28
CA GLY A 36 -0.41 2.20 -1.28
C GLY A 36 -1.12 2.21 -2.64
N CYS A 37 -0.39 2.44 -3.74
CA CYS A 37 -0.98 2.45 -5.08
C CYS A 37 -1.68 1.13 -5.42
N ASN A 38 -1.08 -0.02 -5.10
CA ASN A 38 -1.68 -1.32 -5.36
C ASN A 38 -2.93 -1.56 -4.50
N ALA A 39 -2.93 -1.14 -3.23
CA ALA A 39 -4.09 -1.25 -2.36
C ALA A 39 -5.28 -0.42 -2.87
N PHE A 40 -5.05 0.86 -3.19
CA PHE A 40 -6.09 1.73 -3.77
C PHE A 40 -6.59 1.20 -5.10
N TYR A 41 -5.70 0.74 -5.98
CA TYR A 41 -6.10 0.14 -7.25
C TYR A 41 -6.99 -1.07 -7.04
N THR A 42 -6.62 -1.97 -6.11
CA THR A 42 -7.39 -3.18 -5.80
C THR A 42 -8.81 -2.85 -5.33
N VAL A 43 -8.97 -1.90 -4.41
CA VAL A 43 -10.29 -1.50 -3.89
C VAL A 43 -11.12 -0.76 -4.95
N LEU A 44 -10.55 0.27 -5.58
CA LEU A 44 -11.27 1.11 -6.54
C LEU A 44 -11.61 0.36 -7.83
N SER A 45 -10.83 -0.65 -8.20
CA SER A 45 -11.10 -1.49 -9.38
C SER A 45 -12.39 -2.30 -9.28
N ARG A 46 -12.95 -2.46 -8.06
CA ARG A 46 -14.28 -3.05 -7.85
C ARG A 46 -15.42 -2.18 -8.39
N LYS A 47 -15.19 -0.86 -8.55
CA LYS A 47 -16.15 0.11 -9.10
C LYS A 47 -15.53 0.90 -10.25
N PRO A 48 -15.12 0.24 -11.34
CA PRO A 48 -14.25 0.85 -12.34
C PRO A 48 -14.91 2.02 -13.07
N ARG A 49 -16.23 1.97 -13.30
CA ARG A 49 -17.00 3.04 -13.97
C ARG A 49 -16.87 4.41 -13.28
N TRP A 50 -16.81 4.42 -11.95
CA TRP A 50 -16.74 5.65 -11.15
C TRP A 50 -15.32 6.19 -11.01
N TYR A 51 -14.32 5.31 -11.12
CA TYR A 51 -12.92 5.62 -10.83
C TYR A 51 -12.00 5.47 -12.04
N THR A 52 -12.53 5.49 -13.27
CA THR A 52 -11.78 5.21 -14.50
C THR A 52 -10.49 6.02 -14.62
N TRP A 53 -10.56 7.34 -14.38
CA TRP A 53 -9.40 8.22 -14.43
C TRP A 53 -8.36 7.89 -13.35
N VAL A 54 -8.82 7.74 -12.10
CA VAL A 54 -7.97 7.39 -10.96
C VAL A 54 -7.28 6.04 -11.18
N LEU A 55 -8.00 5.04 -11.72
CA LEU A 55 -7.45 3.73 -12.03
C LEU A 55 -6.38 3.79 -13.13
N LYS A 56 -6.53 4.69 -14.12
CA LYS A 56 -5.54 4.90 -15.17
C LYS A 56 -4.26 5.51 -14.60
N GLU A 57 -4.39 6.52 -13.73
CA GLU A 57 -3.26 7.14 -13.04
C GLU A 57 -2.53 6.15 -12.14
N LEU A 58 -3.27 5.43 -11.29
CA LEU A 58 -2.70 4.41 -10.41
C LEU A 58 -1.99 3.30 -11.18
N ARG A 59 -2.52 2.86 -12.32
CA ARG A 59 -1.85 1.88 -13.19
C ARG A 59 -0.54 2.44 -13.76
N GLY A 60 -0.52 3.72 -14.11
CA GLY A 60 0.69 4.44 -14.52
C GLY A 60 1.75 4.46 -13.41
N ASP A 61 1.34 4.84 -12.20
CA ASP A 61 2.23 4.89 -11.03
C ASP A 61 2.77 3.52 -10.64
N ILE A 62 1.92 2.48 -10.63
CA ILE A 62 2.35 1.10 -10.35
C ILE A 62 3.37 0.63 -11.40
N SER A 63 3.18 1.00 -12.66
CA SER A 63 4.07 0.65 -13.76
C SER A 63 5.43 1.37 -13.66
N ARG A 64 5.42 2.63 -13.22
CA ARG A 64 6.64 3.42 -12.96
C ARG A 64 7.41 2.93 -11.74
N LEU A 65 6.70 2.46 -10.72
CA LEU A 65 7.28 1.92 -9.49
C LEU A 65 7.74 0.45 -9.63
N LYS A 66 7.86 -0.08 -10.86
CA LYS A 66 8.24 -1.48 -11.15
C LYS A 66 9.56 -1.87 -10.51
N GLY A 67 9.46 -2.53 -9.35
CA GLY A 67 10.47 -3.45 -8.83
C GLY A 67 9.82 -4.83 -8.71
N SER A 68 10.19 -5.77 -9.58
CA SER A 68 9.74 -7.18 -9.51
C SER A 68 9.99 -7.79 -8.12
N GLY A 69 11.08 -7.35 -7.47
CA GLY A 69 11.42 -7.72 -6.08
C GLY A 69 10.38 -7.29 -5.05
N ARG A 70 9.78 -6.09 -5.17
CA ARG A 70 8.77 -5.59 -4.21
C ARG A 70 7.49 -6.40 -4.28
N ARG A 71 7.04 -6.73 -5.51
CA ARG A 71 5.86 -7.58 -5.70
C ARG A 71 6.05 -8.96 -5.09
N ARG A 72 7.25 -9.54 -5.21
CA ARG A 72 7.58 -10.83 -4.58
C ARG A 72 7.62 -10.70 -3.05
N ARG A 73 8.29 -9.67 -2.52
CA ARG A 73 8.44 -9.42 -1.08
C ARG A 73 7.09 -9.29 -0.37
N PHE A 74 6.14 -8.58 -0.97
CA PHE A 74 4.86 -8.26 -0.32
C PHE A 74 3.70 -9.15 -0.78
N ARG A 75 3.93 -10.18 -1.61
CA ARG A 75 2.86 -11.06 -2.13
C ARG A 75 2.01 -11.68 -1.02
N GLY A 76 2.65 -12.17 0.05
CA GLY A 76 1.96 -12.76 1.19
C GLY A 76 1.09 -11.75 1.93
N LEU A 77 1.62 -10.55 2.16
CA LEU A 77 0.88 -9.45 2.80
C LEU A 77 -0.36 -9.06 1.99
N PHE A 78 -0.24 -9.00 0.66
CA PHE A 78 -1.38 -8.75 -0.23
C PHE A 78 -2.45 -9.84 -0.13
N ALA A 79 -2.04 -11.12 -0.14
CA ALA A 79 -2.99 -12.23 -0.04
C ALA A 79 -3.79 -12.19 1.26
N VAL A 80 -3.13 -11.90 2.39
CA VAL A 80 -3.79 -11.74 3.69
C VAL A 80 -4.75 -10.54 3.67
N GLY A 81 -4.29 -9.38 3.21
CA GLY A 81 -5.10 -8.16 3.16
C GLY A 81 -6.34 -8.29 2.27
N LEU A 82 -6.21 -8.94 1.10
CA LEU A 82 -7.34 -9.23 0.21
C LEU A 82 -8.38 -10.12 0.89
N ARG A 83 -7.92 -11.20 1.54
CA ARG A 83 -8.80 -12.12 2.26
C ARG A 83 -9.55 -11.42 3.40
N SER A 84 -8.86 -10.57 4.16
CA SER A 84 -9.50 -9.76 5.21
C SER A 84 -10.52 -8.77 4.64
N MET A 85 -10.24 -8.15 3.48
CA MET A 85 -11.19 -7.23 2.84
C MET A 85 -12.43 -7.95 2.29
N GLU A 86 -12.28 -9.18 1.81
CA GLU A 86 -13.42 -10.04 1.41
C GLU A 86 -14.31 -10.36 2.60
N GLN A 87 -13.73 -10.59 3.79
CA GLN A 87 -14.49 -10.83 5.02
C GLN A 87 -15.23 -9.59 5.55
N ILE A 88 -14.78 -8.38 5.21
CA ILE A 88 -15.41 -7.12 5.63
C ILE A 88 -16.53 -6.68 4.67
N THR A 89 -16.54 -7.21 3.44
CA THR A 89 -17.58 -6.87 2.45
C THR A 89 -18.81 -7.75 2.71
N TYR A 90 -19.71 -7.29 3.58
CA TYR A 90 -21.10 -7.77 3.68
C TYR A 90 -21.90 -7.44 2.42
#